data_AF-A0A919HUT9-F1
#
_entry.id   AF-A0A919HUT9-F1
#
_cell.length_a   1.000
_cell.length_b   1.000
_cell.length_c   1.000
_cell.angle_alpha   90.00
_cell.angle_beta   90.00
_cell.angle_gamma   90.00
#
_symmetry.space_group_name_H-M   'P 1'
#
loop_
_entity.id
_entity.type
_entity.pdbx_description
1 polymer ?
#
loop_
_entity_poly.entity_id
_entity_poly.type
_entity_poly.pdbx_seq_one_letter_code
_entity_poly.pdbx_strand_id
1 'polypeptide(L)'
;MVDMTQLQAIYGGTFDPVHYGHLKPVEILANQIGLSKVIIMPNNVPPHRPQPEATSAQRVHMLKLAIADKPLFTLDERELRRDTPLDGANAAGVAPGAGAAQTAGVYHWPGFATDLSHLAQL
;
A
#
# COMPACT_ATOMS: atom_id res chain seq x y z
N MET A 1 -13.47 24.83 14.19
CA MET A 1 -13.91 23.45 14.53
C MET A 1 -13.24 22.54 13.53
N VAL A 2 -12.24 21.76 13.94
CA VAL A 2 -11.61 20.75 13.09
C VAL A 2 -12.50 19.52 13.17
N ASP A 3 -13.07 19.12 12.04
CA ASP A 3 -13.87 17.90 11.93
C ASP A 3 -12.99 16.68 12.28
N MET A 4 -13.39 15.92 13.30
CA MET A 4 -12.55 14.90 13.93
C MET A 4 -12.57 13.55 13.22
N THR A 5 -13.18 13.42 12.04
CA THR A 5 -13.27 12.12 11.34
C THR A 5 -13.00 12.18 9.84
N GLN A 6 -12.01 12.95 9.40
CA GLN A 6 -11.55 12.85 8.01
C GLN A 6 -10.86 11.49 7.79
N LEU A 7 -11.47 10.64 6.95
CA LEU A 7 -10.91 9.34 6.58
C LEU A 7 -9.55 9.52 5.90
N GLN A 8 -8.49 8.96 6.48
CA GLN A 8 -7.14 8.99 5.93
C GLN A 8 -6.77 7.63 5.34
N ALA A 9 -6.27 7.64 4.11
CA ALA A 9 -5.78 6.45 3.43
C ALA A 9 -4.24 6.45 3.37
N ILE A 10 -3.63 5.33 3.73
CA ILE A 10 -2.21 5.05 3.53
C ILE A 10 -2.09 3.88 2.56
N TYR A 11 -1.31 4.05 1.51
CA TYR A 11 -1.10 3.05 0.47
C TYR A 11 0.38 2.68 0.39
N GLY A 12 0.71 1.53 0.98
CA GLY A 12 2.08 1.00 1.05
C GLY A 12 2.41 0.08 -0.13
N GLY A 13 3.68 0.05 -0.52
CA GLY A 13 4.16 -0.83 -1.59
C GLY A 13 5.65 -0.67 -1.88
N THR A 14 6.24 -1.63 -2.59
CA THR A 14 7.64 -1.52 -3.03
C THR A 14 7.78 -0.54 -4.19
N PHE A 15 6.86 -0.53 -5.16
CA PHE A 15 6.90 0.39 -6.32
C PHE A 15 8.21 0.32 -7.12
N ASP A 16 8.50 -0.86 -7.69
CA ASP A 16 9.72 -1.15 -8.42
C ASP A 16 9.44 -1.65 -9.86
N PRO A 17 9.05 -0.75 -10.79
CA PRO A 17 8.68 0.65 -10.61
C PRO A 17 7.19 0.86 -10.30
N VAL A 18 6.80 2.11 -10.00
CA VAL A 18 5.38 2.50 -9.99
C VAL A 18 4.78 2.36 -11.40
N HIS A 19 3.50 1.98 -11.48
CA HIS A 19 2.78 1.78 -12.74
C HIS A 19 1.27 1.99 -12.55
N TYR A 20 0.49 2.04 -13.64
CA TYR A 20 -0.95 2.33 -13.55
C TYR A 20 -1.75 1.33 -12.72
N GLY A 21 -1.35 0.05 -12.68
CA GLY A 21 -1.95 -0.93 -11.77
C GLY A 21 -1.87 -0.55 -10.27
N HIS A 22 -0.92 0.29 -9.87
CA HIS A 22 -0.85 0.82 -8.51
C HIS A 22 -1.77 2.04 -8.31
N LEU A 23 -1.84 2.93 -9.29
CA LEU A 23 -2.51 4.23 -9.13
C LEU A 23 -4.00 4.18 -9.43
N LYS A 24 -4.40 3.50 -10.51
CA LYS A 24 -5.79 3.53 -11.01
C LYS A 24 -6.81 2.93 -10.04
N PRO A 25 -6.54 1.78 -9.40
CA PRO A 25 -7.48 1.25 -8.40
C PRO A 25 -7.68 2.20 -7.23
N VAL A 26 -6.63 2.90 -6.80
CA VAL A 26 -6.69 3.84 -5.68
C VAL A 26 -7.42 5.12 -6.06
N GLU A 27 -7.24 5.64 -7.28
CA GLU A 27 -8.04 6.75 -7.82
C GLU A 27 -9.53 6.39 -7.85
N ILE A 28 -9.87 5.18 -8.33
CA ILE A 28 -11.26 4.69 -8.39
C ILE A 28 -11.85 4.56 -6.99
N LEU A 29 -11.12 3.93 -6.06
CA LEU A 29 -11.56 3.78 -4.67
C LEU A 29 -11.79 5.15 -4.02
N ALA A 30 -10.87 6.09 -4.21
CA ALA A 30 -10.98 7.43 -3.65
C ALA A 30 -12.25 8.15 -4.13
N ASN A 31 -12.57 8.03 -5.42
CA ASN A 31 -13.79 8.59 -5.99
C ASN A 31 -15.06 7.89 -5.45
N GLN A 32 -15.01 6.58 -5.21
CA GLN A 32 -16.17 5.81 -4.73
C GLN A 32 -16.54 6.13 -3.27
N ILE A 33 -15.55 6.42 -2.42
CA ILE A 33 -15.77 6.60 -0.98
C ILE A 33 -15.52 8.04 -0.49
N GLY A 34 -15.22 8.97 -1.41
CA GLY A 34 -14.99 10.38 -1.09
C GLY A 34 -13.67 10.66 -0.37
N LEU A 35 -12.61 9.91 -0.66
CA LEU A 35 -11.28 10.24 -0.15
C LEU A 35 -10.74 11.49 -0.84
N SER A 36 -10.37 12.48 -0.03
CA SER A 36 -9.73 13.70 -0.50
C SER A 36 -8.20 13.59 -0.56
N LYS A 37 -7.61 12.58 0.09
CA LYS A 37 -6.16 12.41 0.17
C LYS A 37 -5.75 10.96 0.42
N VAL A 38 -4.68 10.55 -0.26
CA VAL A 38 -3.99 9.27 -0.07
C VAL A 38 -2.51 9.52 0.15
N ILE A 39 -1.94 8.89 1.18
CA ILE A 39 -0.51 8.92 1.49
C ILE A 39 0.14 7.66 0.91
N ILE A 40 0.92 7.81 -0.15
CA ILE A 40 1.77 6.73 -0.68
C ILE A 40 3.00 6.59 0.21
N MET A 41 3.28 5.37 0.65
CA MET A 41 4.42 5.07 1.53
C MET A 41 5.28 3.97 0.89
N PRO A 42 6.39 4.30 0.21
CA PRO A 42 7.29 3.30 -0.33
C PRO A 42 7.95 2.50 0.80
N ASN A 43 7.89 1.18 0.70
CA ASN A 43 8.43 0.28 1.72
C ASN A 43 9.96 0.21 1.64
N ASN A 44 10.60 0.05 2.81
CA ASN A 44 11.96 -0.46 2.90
C ASN A 44 11.92 -1.99 2.73
N VAL A 45 12.94 -2.57 2.09
CA VAL A 45 13.03 -4.02 1.89
C VAL A 45 14.13 -4.57 2.78
N PRO A 46 13.84 -5.56 3.64
CA PRO A 46 14.86 -6.15 4.49
C PRO A 46 16.01 -6.76 3.71
N PRO A 47 17.23 -6.73 4.26
CA PRO A 47 18.42 -7.25 3.57
C PRO A 47 18.34 -8.76 3.30
N HIS A 48 17.50 -9.49 4.04
CA HIS A 48 17.31 -10.93 3.88
C HIS A 48 16.24 -11.31 2.82
N ARG A 49 15.62 -10.34 2.15
CA ARG A 49 14.69 -10.55 1.03
C ARG A 49 15.33 -10.16 -0.31
N PRO A 50 14.83 -10.68 -1.44
CA PRO A 50 15.20 -10.19 -2.76
C PRO A 50 15.07 -8.66 -2.80
N GLN A 51 16.16 -8.00 -3.19
CA GLN A 51 16.19 -6.54 -3.24
C GLN A 51 15.46 -6.03 -4.49
N PRO A 52 14.79 -4.86 -4.40
CA PRO A 52 14.30 -4.16 -5.57
C PRO A 52 15.44 -3.87 -6.56
N GLU A 53 15.13 -3.86 -7.85
CA GLU A 53 16.06 -3.43 -8.89
C GLU A 53 16.38 -1.94 -8.77
N ALA A 54 15.35 -1.10 -8.52
CA ALA A 54 15.54 0.33 -8.29
C ALA A 54 15.88 0.64 -6.82
N THR A 55 16.88 1.50 -6.62
CA THR A 55 17.22 2.05 -5.31
C THR A 55 16.03 2.79 -4.69
N SER A 56 15.99 2.90 -3.36
CA SER A 56 14.96 3.68 -2.65
C SER A 56 14.83 5.11 -3.18
N ALA A 57 15.95 5.76 -3.54
CA ALA A 57 15.95 7.10 -4.13
C ALA A 57 15.30 7.12 -5.53
N GLN A 58 15.60 6.13 -6.38
CA GLN A 58 14.97 6.01 -7.70
C GLN A 58 13.48 5.74 -7.58
N ARG A 59 13.04 4.84 -6.69
CA ARG A 59 11.62 4.56 -6.45
C ARG A 59 10.86 5.81 -6.00
N VAL A 60 11.44 6.57 -5.07
CA VAL A 60 10.90 7.88 -4.64
C VAL A 60 10.81 8.86 -5.81
N HIS A 61 11.85 8.94 -6.64
CA HIS A 61 11.87 9.84 -7.79
C HIS A 61 10.79 9.47 -8.81
N MET A 62 10.67 8.19 -9.16
CA MET A 62 9.61 7.69 -10.05
C MET A 62 8.22 7.94 -9.48
N LEU A 63 8.02 7.76 -8.18
CA LEU A 63 6.76 8.10 -7.50
C LEU A 63 6.44 9.58 -7.61
N LYS A 64 7.41 10.47 -7.35
CA LYS A 64 7.23 11.94 -7.47
C LYS A 64 6.81 12.33 -8.88
N LEU A 65 7.42 11.75 -9.91
CA LEU A 65 7.03 11.97 -11.30
C LEU A 65 5.62 11.45 -11.59
N ALA A 66 5.29 10.24 -11.13
CA ALA A 66 4.02 9.59 -11.41
C ALA A 66 2.80 10.25 -10.74
N ILE A 67 3.01 11.07 -9.70
CA ILE A 67 1.95 11.77 -8.97
C ILE A 67 2.00 13.30 -9.07
N ALA A 68 2.92 13.87 -9.86
CA ALA A 68 3.16 15.31 -9.91
C ALA A 68 1.91 16.14 -10.25
N ASP A 69 1.03 15.59 -11.09
CA ASP A 69 -0.22 16.20 -11.56
C ASP A 69 -1.46 15.63 -10.87
N LYS A 70 -1.30 14.90 -9.74
CA LYS A 70 -2.37 14.17 -9.06
C LYS A 70 -2.53 14.64 -7.60
N PRO A 71 -3.37 15.67 -7.34
CA PRO A 71 -3.56 16.25 -6.00
C PRO A 71 -4.04 15.26 -4.93
N LEU A 72 -4.67 14.16 -5.36
CA LEU A 72 -5.12 13.07 -4.49
C LEU A 72 -3.95 12.46 -3.71
N PHE A 73 -2.75 12.39 -4.29
CA PHE A 73 -1.63 11.66 -3.72
C PHE A 73 -0.62 12.57 -3.04
N THR A 74 -0.09 12.08 -1.92
CA THR A 74 1.08 12.64 -1.25
C THR A 74 2.06 11.53 -0.94
N LEU A 75 3.35 11.86 -0.81
CA LEU A 75 4.40 10.87 -0.56
C LEU A 75 4.91 10.99 0.87
N ASP A 76 5.07 9.84 1.55
CA ASP A 76 5.68 9.75 2.87
C ASP A 76 6.81 8.73 2.87
N GLU A 77 8.04 9.23 2.97
CA GLU A 77 9.27 8.44 2.88
C GLU A 77 9.72 7.88 4.25
N ARG A 78 8.91 7.96 5.32
CA ARG A 78 9.33 7.58 6.68
C ARG A 78 9.83 6.15 6.80
N GLU A 79 9.26 5.24 6.04
CA GLU A 79 9.62 3.83 6.10
C GLU A 79 11.01 3.56 5.53
N LEU A 80 11.41 4.33 4.52
CA LEU A 80 12.75 4.27 3.94
C LEU A 80 13.85 4.80 4.88
N ARG A 81 13.47 5.60 5.88
CA ARG A 81 14.39 6.16 6.88
C ARG A 81 14.49 5.31 8.15
N ARG A 82 13.77 4.20 8.24
CA ARG A 82 13.89 3.29 9.37
C ARG A 82 15.05 2.33 9.14
N ASP A 83 15.88 2.20 10.17
CA ASP A 83 16.96 1.21 10.23
C ASP A 83 16.43 -0.23 10.21
N THR A 84 15.19 -0.42 10.68
CA THR A 84 14.49 -1.71 10.67
C THR A 84 13.31 -1.65 9.69
N PRO A 85 13.33 -2.42 8.60
CA PRO A 85 12.19 -2.53 7.69
C PRO A 85 10.97 -3.17 8.37
N LEU A 86 9.77 -2.76 7.98
CA LEU A 86 8.52 -3.43 8.38
C LEU A 86 8.40 -4.77 7.68
N ASP A 87 8.82 -5.82 8.39
CA ASP A 87 8.42 -7.18 8.09
C ASP A 87 7.01 -7.42 8.60
N GLY A 88 6.19 -8.11 7.80
CA GLY A 88 4.85 -8.57 8.24
C GLY A 88 4.88 -9.43 9.52
N ALA A 89 6.08 -9.82 9.99
CA ALA A 89 6.31 -10.48 11.27
C ALA A 89 6.37 -9.53 12.49
N ASN A 90 6.59 -8.22 12.31
CA ASN A 90 6.79 -7.27 13.42
C ASN A 90 5.65 -6.23 13.54
N ALA A 91 4.49 -6.50 12.94
CA ALA A 91 3.32 -5.62 13.05
C ALA A 91 2.52 -5.78 14.35
N ALA A 92 2.91 -6.66 15.27
CA ALA A 92 2.22 -6.82 16.53
C ALA A 92 3.17 -7.22 17.66
N GLY A 93 3.01 -6.60 18.84
CA GLY A 93 3.46 -7.17 20.10
C GLY A 93 2.70 -8.46 20.41
N VAL A 94 2.95 -9.52 19.64
CA VAL A 94 2.41 -10.87 19.84
C VAL A 94 3.60 -11.81 19.96
N ALA A 95 3.63 -12.55 21.07
CA ALA A 95 4.67 -13.49 21.44
C ALA A 95 4.94 -14.55 20.34
N PRO A 96 6.17 -15.08 20.24
CA PRO A 96 6.55 -15.99 19.18
C PRO A 96 5.97 -17.38 19.45
N GLY A 97 5.20 -17.90 18.51
CA GLY A 97 4.71 -19.28 18.56
C GLY A 97 4.12 -19.71 17.22
N ALA A 98 4.72 -20.74 16.65
CA ALA A 98 4.27 -21.56 15.53
C ALA A 98 4.56 -21.05 14.09
N GLY A 99 5.58 -21.67 13.49
CA GLY A 99 5.39 -22.53 12.31
C GLY A 99 5.09 -21.84 10.99
N ALA A 100 6.11 -21.79 10.12
CA ALA A 100 5.98 -21.45 8.72
C ALA A 100 4.98 -22.38 7.99
N ALA A 101 3.95 -21.77 7.39
CA ALA A 101 3.29 -22.29 6.21
C ALA A 101 2.75 -21.11 5.40
N GLN A 102 3.33 -20.89 4.23
CA GLN A 102 2.80 -20.00 3.22
C GLN A 102 1.46 -20.57 2.74
N THR A 103 0.36 -19.94 3.10
CA THR A 103 -0.91 -20.06 2.38
C THR A 103 -1.35 -18.66 1.99
N ALA A 104 -1.68 -18.49 0.71
CA ALA A 104 -2.30 -17.29 0.21
C ALA A 104 -3.57 -17.02 1.03
N GLY A 105 -3.48 -16.09 1.97
CA GLY A 105 -4.60 -15.71 2.81
C GLY A 105 -5.61 -14.94 1.99
N VAL A 106 -6.69 -15.61 1.60
CA VAL A 106 -7.96 -14.95 1.31
C VAL A 106 -8.37 -14.24 2.60
N TYR A 107 -8.18 -12.92 2.66
CA TYR A 107 -8.68 -12.13 3.76
C TYR A 107 -10.20 -12.07 3.67
N HIS A 108 -10.88 -12.82 4.54
CA HIS A 108 -12.34 -12.74 4.67
C HIS A 108 -12.70 -11.56 5.58
N TRP A 109 -13.06 -10.41 4.99
CA TRP A 109 -13.66 -9.28 5.71
C TRP A 109 -15.17 -9.54 5.85
N PRO A 110 -15.78 -9.50 7.06
CA PRO A 110 -17.17 -9.93 7.25
C PRO A 110 -18.23 -8.94 6.71
N GLY A 111 -17.84 -7.98 5.87
CA GLY A 111 -18.73 -6.94 5.33
C GLY A 111 -18.71 -6.77 3.81
N PHE A 112 -18.02 -7.62 3.06
CA PHE A 112 -17.96 -7.52 1.59
C PHE A 112 -18.16 -8.90 0.96
N ALA A 113 -19.41 -9.33 0.85
CA ALA A 113 -19.77 -10.39 -0.08
C ALA A 113 -19.86 -9.74 -1.48
N THR A 114 -18.75 -9.69 -2.22
CA THR A 114 -18.83 -9.52 -3.67
C THR A 114 -19.34 -10.82 -4.26
N ASP A 115 -20.65 -10.87 -4.51
CA ASP A 115 -21.20 -11.81 -5.46
C ASP A 115 -20.62 -11.50 -6.85
N LEU A 116 -19.73 -12.36 -7.34
CA LEU A 116 -19.07 -12.26 -8.64
C LEU A 116 -19.87 -12.96 -9.76
N SER A 117 -21.12 -13.35 -9.52
CA SER A 117 -21.98 -13.99 -10.54
C SER A 117 -22.26 -13.12 -11.77
N HIS A 118 -22.02 -11.81 -11.70
CA HIS A 118 -22.28 -10.87 -12.81
C HIS A 118 -21.07 -10.55 -13.73
N LEU A 119 -19.86 -11.05 -13.45
CA LEU A 119 -18.69 -10.79 -14.31
C LEU A 119 -18.40 -11.89 -15.35
N ALA A 120 -19.29 -12.87 -15.50
CA ALA A 120 -19.17 -13.94 -16.50
C ALA A 120 -19.93 -13.68 -17.82
N GLN A 121 -20.33 -12.43 -18.12
CA GLN A 121 -21.06 -12.09 -19.35
C GLN A 121 -20.50 -10.86 -20.11
N LEU A 122 -19.18 -10.66 -20.11
CA LEU A 122 -18.51 -9.77 -21.07
C LEU A 122 -17.38 -10.50 -21.77
#